data_AF-A0A1C7LVD2-F1
#
_entry.id   AF-A0A1C7LVD2-F1
#
_cell.length_a   1.000
_cell.length_b   1.000
_cell.length_c   1.000
_cell.angle_alpha   90.00
_cell.angle_beta   90.00
_cell.angle_gamma   90.00
#
_symmetry.space_group_name_H-M   'P 1'
#
loop_
_entity.id
_entity.type
_entity.pdbx_description
1 polymer ?
#
loop_
_entity_poly.entity_id
_entity_poly.type
_entity_poly.pdbx_seq_one_letter_code
_entity_poly.pdbx_strand_id
1 'polypeptide(L)'
;MSVTLDPSSTLAFSRPLTRPVKCALTITNSSNAQSVAFKVKTNAVKSYAVRPNYGTLQPGQTVEIEELYNSSRKEHTPLKEIWSTVASEELHSHKLRVVYLPAHVSLLVAMKSTLARMRQRLCSKLSSLFLHMASEA
;
A
#
# COMPACT_ATOMS: atom_id res chain seq x y z
N MET A 1 15.17 3.97 11.50
CA MET A 1 14.20 4.57 10.56
C MET A 1 12.85 4.63 11.24
N SER A 2 12.20 5.79 11.24
CA SER A 2 10.92 6.03 11.93
C SER A 2 9.70 5.50 11.17
N VAL A 3 9.87 4.99 9.95
CA VAL A 3 8.78 4.52 9.10
C VAL A 3 9.11 3.15 8.53
N THR A 4 8.13 2.24 8.53
CA THR A 4 8.20 0.93 7.88
C THR A 4 7.18 0.86 6.74
N LEU A 5 7.58 0.21 5.64
CA LEU A 5 6.79 0.08 4.42
C LEU A 5 6.54 -1.40 4.13
N ASP A 6 5.30 -1.74 3.80
CA ASP A 6 4.93 -3.06 3.33
C ASP A 6 4.05 -2.96 2.07
N PRO A 7 4.52 -3.39 0.89
CA PRO A 7 5.83 -4.01 0.62
C PRO A 7 6.99 -3.00 0.63
N SER A 8 8.16 -3.42 1.11
CA SER A 8 9.32 -2.55 1.36
C SER A 8 10.17 -2.22 0.12
N SER A 9 10.04 -2.97 -0.98
CA SER A 9 10.87 -2.78 -2.18
C SER A 9 10.06 -2.68 -3.47
N THR A 10 8.97 -3.45 -3.58
CA THR A 10 8.31 -3.70 -4.84
C THR A 10 6.80 -3.81 -4.69
N LEU A 11 6.05 -3.02 -5.45
CA LEU A 11 4.61 -3.10 -5.58
C LEU A 11 4.24 -3.91 -6.81
N ALA A 12 3.40 -4.92 -6.63
CA ALA A 12 3.09 -5.89 -7.66
C ALA A 12 1.62 -5.81 -8.09
N PHE A 13 1.39 -5.54 -9.38
CA PHE A 13 0.05 -5.60 -9.97
C PHE A 13 -0.17 -6.92 -10.68
N SER A 14 -1.27 -7.58 -10.35
CA SER A 14 -1.67 -8.83 -10.98
C SER A 14 -2.25 -8.57 -12.36
N ARG A 15 -1.85 -9.39 -13.35
CA ARG A 15 -2.49 -9.41 -14.67
C ARG A 15 -3.81 -10.18 -14.62
N PRO A 16 -4.77 -9.91 -15.52
CA PRO A 16 -4.70 -8.99 -16.66
C PRO A 16 -4.97 -7.53 -16.28
N LEU A 17 -4.19 -6.61 -16.85
CA LEU A 17 -4.32 -5.15 -16.67
C LEU A 17 -5.40 -4.53 -17.57
N THR A 18 -6.39 -5.31 -17.97
CA THR A 18 -7.50 -4.87 -18.84
C THR A 18 -8.58 -4.14 -18.06
N ARG A 19 -8.55 -4.22 -16.73
CA ARG A 19 -9.43 -3.53 -15.79
C ARG A 19 -8.60 -2.76 -14.77
N PRO A 20 -9.17 -1.79 -14.06
CA PRO A 20 -8.47 -1.15 -12.97
C PRO A 20 -8.10 -2.17 -11.89
N VAL A 21 -6.80 -2.26 -11.57
CA VAL A 21 -6.27 -3.19 -10.55
C VAL A 21 -5.73 -2.36 -9.40
N LYS A 22 -6.10 -2.74 -8.17
CA LYS A 22 -5.59 -2.13 -6.95
C LYS A 22 -4.41 -2.90 -6.39
N CYS A 23 -3.42 -2.18 -5.90
CA CYS A 23 -2.36 -2.68 -5.02
C CYS A 23 -2.34 -1.80 -3.76
N ALA A 24 -1.93 -2.36 -2.63
CA ALA A 24 -1.87 -1.65 -1.37
C ALA A 24 -0.41 -1.48 -0.93
N LEU A 25 -0.05 -0.27 -0.54
CA LEU A 25 1.17 0.05 0.18
C LEU A 25 0.81 0.46 1.59
N THR A 26 1.27 -0.30 2.57
CA THR A 26 1.10 0.03 3.98
C THR A 26 2.29 0.84 4.45
N ILE A 27 2.02 2.01 5.04
CA ILE A 27 3.02 2.86 5.69
C ILE A 27 2.72 2.87 7.19
N THR A 28 3.69 2.48 8.01
CA THR A 28 3.58 2.49 9.47
C THR A 28 4.62 3.41 10.07
N ASN A 29 4.18 4.34 10.92
CA ASN A 29 5.07 5.13 11.75
C ASN A 29 5.50 4.30 12.96
N SER A 30 6.74 3.81 12.93
CA SER A 30 7.35 3.03 14.02
C SER A 30 8.00 3.91 15.10
N SER A 31 7.89 5.25 15.00
CA SER A 31 8.29 6.16 16.08
C SER A 31 7.27 6.14 17.22
N ASN A 32 7.76 6.22 18.45
CA ASN A 32 6.94 6.28 19.67
C ASN A 32 6.65 7.72 20.13
N ALA A 33 7.34 8.72 19.55
CA ALA A 33 7.30 10.09 20.06
C ALA A 33 6.95 11.14 19.01
N GLN A 34 7.22 10.88 17.73
CA GLN A 34 7.12 11.90 16.68
C GLN A 34 6.11 11.50 15.62
N SER A 35 5.29 12.48 15.22
CA SER A 35 4.44 12.37 14.04
C SER A 35 5.29 12.43 12.78
N VAL A 36 4.89 11.68 11.75
CA VAL A 36 5.58 11.67 10.44
C VAL A 36 4.62 12.11 9.35
N ALA A 37 5.01 13.11 8.58
CA ALA A 37 4.32 13.47 7.34
C ALA A 37 4.85 12.64 6.17
N PHE A 38 3.96 12.15 5.31
CA PHE A 38 4.33 11.39 4.11
C PHE A 38 3.78 12.04 2.85
N LYS A 39 4.50 11.87 1.74
CA LYS A 39 4.06 12.24 0.39
C LYS A 39 4.48 11.15 -0.58
N VAL A 40 3.51 10.58 -1.29
CA VAL A 40 3.77 9.60 -2.34
C VAL A 40 3.96 10.33 -3.66
N LYS A 41 5.06 10.01 -4.36
CA LYS A 41 5.34 10.51 -5.70
C LYS A 41 5.45 9.32 -6.63
N THR A 42 4.69 9.35 -7.72
CA THR A 42 4.82 8.38 -8.82
C THR A 42 5.42 9.07 -10.03
N ASN A 43 6.31 8.38 -10.74
CA ASN A 43 6.84 8.83 -12.03
C ASN A 43 5.88 8.54 -13.20
N ALA A 44 4.79 7.81 -12.94
CA ALA A 44 3.80 7.40 -13.92
C ALA A 44 2.39 7.85 -13.50
N VAL A 45 2.23 9.14 -13.18
CA VAL A 45 0.98 9.78 -12.72
C VAL A 45 -0.23 9.50 -13.62
N LYS A 46 0.01 9.24 -14.91
CA LYS A 46 -1.05 8.94 -15.88
C LYS A 46 -1.58 7.51 -15.78
N SER A 47 -0.72 6.59 -15.36
CA SER A 47 -1.01 5.16 -15.29
C SER A 47 -1.48 4.73 -13.91
N TYR A 48 -1.15 5.51 -12.87
CA TYR A 48 -1.46 5.19 -11.48
C TYR A 48 -2.15 6.35 -10.77
N ALA A 49 -3.28 6.07 -10.13
CA ALA A 49 -3.85 6.95 -9.12
C ALA A 49 -3.45 6.44 -7.73
N VAL A 50 -2.89 7.32 -6.89
CA VAL A 50 -2.47 7.00 -5.53
C VAL A 50 -3.40 7.69 -4.54
N ARG A 51 -3.95 6.95 -3.58
CA ARG A 51 -4.85 7.49 -2.56
C ARG A 51 -4.62 6.81 -1.19
N PRO A 52 -4.37 7.59 -0.12
CA PRO A 52 -4.02 9.01 -0.09
C PRO A 52 -2.63 9.28 -0.67
N ASN A 53 -2.44 10.43 -1.33
CA ASN A 53 -1.16 10.84 -1.92
C ASN A 53 -0.25 11.61 -0.94
N TYR A 54 -0.80 12.18 0.13
CA TYR A 54 -0.07 12.77 1.24
C TYR A 54 -0.89 12.65 2.52
N GLY A 55 -0.23 12.80 3.67
CA GLY A 55 -0.89 12.79 4.97
C GLY A 55 0.10 12.86 6.12
N THR A 56 -0.41 12.74 7.34
CA THR A 56 0.38 12.66 8.57
C THR A 56 0.01 11.40 9.34
N LEU A 57 1.00 10.78 9.96
CA LEU A 57 0.88 9.60 10.81
C LEU A 57 1.32 9.94 12.22
N GLN A 58 0.43 9.74 13.19
CA GLN A 58 0.76 9.78 14.60
C GLN A 58 1.74 8.65 14.97
N PRO A 59 2.42 8.75 16.12
CA PRO A 59 3.23 7.65 16.65
C PRO A 59 2.44 6.32 16.68
N GLY A 60 3.02 5.26 16.13
CA GLY A 60 2.38 3.94 16.03
C GLY A 60 1.25 3.82 15.00
N GLN A 61 0.91 4.88 14.27
CA GLN A 61 -0.18 4.84 13.30
C GLN A 61 0.25 4.18 11.98
N THR A 62 -0.69 3.43 11.39
CA THR A 62 -0.57 2.82 10.07
C THR A 62 -1.61 3.39 9.11
N VAL A 63 -1.22 3.59 7.86
CA VAL A 63 -2.13 3.92 6.75
C VAL A 63 -1.91 2.97 5.58
N GLU A 64 -3.00 2.54 4.97
CA GLU A 64 -2.99 1.79 3.72
C GLU A 64 -3.20 2.78 2.56
N ILE A 65 -2.27 2.76 1.61
CA ILE A 65 -2.30 3.58 0.40
C ILE A 65 -2.68 2.68 -0.76
N GLU A 66 -3.81 2.96 -1.37
CA GLU A 66 -4.25 2.29 -2.57
C GLU A 66 -3.57 2.92 -3.80
N GLU A 67 -2.85 2.09 -4.55
CA GLU A 67 -2.44 2.40 -5.91
C GLU A 67 -3.39 1.71 -6.90
N LEU A 68 -4.02 2.50 -7.76
CA LEU A 68 -4.92 2.03 -8.80
C LEU A 68 -4.26 2.18 -10.17
N TYR A 69 -4.00 1.06 -10.84
CA TYR A 69 -3.59 1.07 -12.25
C TYR A 69 -4.78 1.38 -13.16
N ASN A 70 -4.67 2.37 -14.04
CA ASN A 70 -5.70 2.71 -15.02
C ASN A 70 -5.26 2.36 -16.45
N SER A 71 -5.97 1.40 -17.07
CA SER A 71 -5.67 0.87 -18.41
C SER A 71 -6.04 1.82 -19.56
N SER A 72 -6.87 2.85 -19.33
CA SER A 72 -7.52 3.61 -20.41
C SER A 72 -6.90 4.98 -20.77
N ARG A 73 -5.83 5.45 -20.09
CA ARG A 73 -5.19 6.74 -20.44
C ARG A 73 -3.91 6.55 -21.24
N LYS A 74 -4.04 6.41 -22.56
CA LYS A 74 -2.96 6.65 -23.52
C LYS A 74 -3.03 8.12 -23.97
N GLU A 75 -2.01 8.93 -23.68
CA GLU A 75 -1.39 9.92 -24.60
C GLU A 75 -0.50 10.97 -23.90
N HIS A 76 0.39 11.55 -24.72
CA HIS A 76 1.65 12.27 -24.50
C HIS A 76 1.68 13.39 -23.44
N THR A 77 2.76 13.43 -22.65
CA THR A 77 3.35 14.68 -22.13
C THR A 77 4.79 14.37 -21.68
N PRO A 78 5.80 15.09 -22.16
CA PRO A 78 7.17 14.93 -21.69
C PRO A 78 7.30 15.53 -20.28
N LEU A 79 7.74 14.71 -19.33
CA LEU A 79 7.95 15.08 -17.92
C LEU A 79 9.36 15.66 -17.74
N LYS A 80 9.49 16.98 -17.86
CA LYS A 80 10.62 17.71 -17.29
C LYS A 80 10.09 18.98 -16.61
N GLU A 81 10.63 19.28 -15.42
CA GLU A 81 10.50 20.53 -14.66
C GLU A 81 9.32 20.69 -13.69
N ILE A 82 9.34 19.98 -12.53
CA ILE A 82 8.62 20.47 -11.31
C ILE A 82 9.43 20.26 -10.00
N TRP A 83 10.55 19.52 -10.00
CA TRP A 83 11.22 19.12 -8.74
C TRP A 83 12.43 19.97 -8.31
N SER A 84 12.55 21.23 -8.76
CA SER A 84 13.76 22.04 -8.48
C SER A 84 13.69 22.92 -7.23
N THR A 85 12.73 22.77 -6.31
CA THR A 85 12.65 23.74 -5.19
C THR A 85 12.12 23.20 -3.88
N VAL A 86 12.65 22.08 -3.38
CA VAL A 86 12.72 21.86 -1.92
C VAL A 86 13.98 21.04 -1.59
N ALA A 87 15.11 21.73 -1.45
CA ALA A 87 16.22 21.22 -0.66
C ALA A 87 15.86 21.47 0.81
N SER A 88 15.40 20.44 1.51
CA SER A 88 15.21 20.46 2.96
C SER A 88 15.84 19.17 3.48
N GLU A 89 16.89 19.33 4.27
CA GLU A 89 17.88 18.30 4.62
C GLU A 89 17.37 17.19 5.56
N GLU A 90 16.05 17.05 5.72
CA GLU A 90 15.44 16.03 6.59
C GLU A 90 14.45 15.11 5.83
N LEU A 91 14.59 15.03 4.50
CA LEU A 91 13.72 14.21 3.66
C LEU A 91 14.24 12.78 3.51
N HIS A 92 13.62 11.84 4.23
CA HIS A 92 13.83 10.41 4.00
C HIS A 92 13.01 9.96 2.78
N SER A 93 13.69 9.62 1.68
CA SER A 93 13.06 9.17 0.44
C SER A 93 13.23 7.66 0.26
N HIS A 94 12.12 6.93 0.15
CA HIS A 94 12.13 5.50 -0.12
C HIS A 94 11.49 5.22 -1.48
N LYS A 95 12.23 4.56 -2.38
CA LYS A 95 11.81 4.32 -3.76
C LYS A 95 11.36 2.87 -3.95
N LEU A 96 10.10 2.68 -4.28
CA LEU A 96 9.54 1.37 -4.63
C LEU A 96 9.58 1.14 -6.14
N ARG A 97 9.80 -0.11 -6.55
CA ARG A 97 9.67 -0.54 -7.94
C ARG A 97 8.27 -1.09 -8.18
N VAL A 98 7.65 -0.76 -9.32
CA VAL A 98 6.38 -1.39 -9.71
C VAL A 98 6.68 -2.54 -10.66
N VAL A 99 6.17 -3.73 -10.36
CA VAL A 99 6.29 -4.93 -11.19
C VAL A 99 4.92 -5.49 -11.55
N TYR A 100 4.86 -6.16 -12.68
CA TYR A 100 3.64 -6.83 -13.15
C TYR A 100 3.83 -8.33 -13.06
N LEU A 101 2.96 -9.01 -12.31
CA LEU A 101 3.06 -10.45 -12.14
C LEU A 101 2.43 -11.19 -13.33
N PRO A 102 3.06 -12.26 -13.83
CA PRO A 102 2.43 -13.19 -14.77
C PRO A 102 1.14 -13.78 -14.18
N ALA A 103 0.19 -14.15 -15.04
CA ALA A 103 -1.13 -14.65 -14.61
C ALA A 103 -1.05 -15.86 -13.65
N HIS A 104 -0.11 -16.78 -13.89
CA HIS A 104 0.07 -17.97 -13.05
C HIS A 104 0.56 -17.62 -11.62
N VAL A 105 1.49 -16.66 -11.50
CA VAL A 105 2.01 -16.21 -10.18
C VAL A 105 0.96 -15.38 -9.45
N SER A 106 0.14 -14.62 -10.19
CA SER A 106 -0.95 -13.82 -9.65
C SER A 106 -2.00 -14.69 -8.94
N LEU A 107 -2.34 -15.86 -9.51
CA LEU A 107 -3.27 -16.80 -8.92
C LEU A 107 -2.77 -17.29 -7.54
N LEU A 108 -1.48 -17.61 -7.45
CA LEU A 108 -0.87 -18.12 -6.21
C LEU A 108 -0.87 -17.05 -5.10
N VAL A 109 -0.66 -15.77 -5.44
CA VAL A 109 -0.78 -14.65 -4.49
C VAL A 109 -2.24 -14.44 -4.07
N ALA A 110 -3.19 -14.52 -5.00
CA ALA A 110 -4.62 -14.43 -4.70
C ALA A 110 -5.10 -15.58 -3.80
N MET A 111 -4.60 -16.80 -4.00
CA MET A 111 -4.90 -17.97 -3.17
C MET A 111 -4.33 -17.79 -1.75
N LYS A 112 -3.08 -17.36 -1.62
CA LYS A 112 -2.44 -17.09 -0.32
C LYS A 112 -3.17 -16.00 0.48
N SER A 113 -3.54 -14.89 -0.18
CA SER A 113 -4.29 -13.81 0.48
C SER A 113 -5.71 -14.24 0.88
N THR A 114 -6.36 -15.09 0.08
CA THR A 114 -7.68 -15.65 0.42
C THR A 114 -7.60 -16.59 1.61
N LEU A 115 -6.57 -17.43 1.68
CA LEU A 115 -6.32 -18.31 2.82
C LEU A 115 -6.00 -17.52 4.09
N ALA A 116 -5.24 -16.43 3.99
CA ALA A 116 -4.97 -15.53 5.11
C ALA A 116 -6.26 -14.87 5.63
N ARG A 117 -7.13 -14.35 4.74
CA ARG A 117 -8.44 -13.80 5.12
C ARG A 117 -9.36 -14.85 5.76
N MET A 118 -9.34 -16.08 5.24
CA MET A 118 -10.15 -17.18 5.78
C MET A 118 -9.67 -17.58 7.18
N ARG A 119 -8.34 -17.64 7.39
CA ARG A 119 -7.73 -17.84 8.72
C ARG A 119 -8.13 -16.75 9.71
N GLN A 120 -8.03 -15.47 9.33
CA GLN A 120 -8.43 -14.36 10.20
C GLN A 120 -9.91 -14.43 10.59
N ARG A 121 -10.80 -14.76 9.64
CA ARG A 121 -12.24 -14.94 9.94
C ARG A 121 -12.52 -16.11 10.87
N LEU A 122 -11.77 -17.21 10.73
CA LEU A 122 -11.91 -18.36 11.61
C LEU A 122 -11.42 -18.00 13.03
N CYS A 123 -10.27 -17.34 13.15
CA CYS A 123 -9.75 -16.88 14.44
C CYS A 123 -10.69 -15.86 15.12
N SER A 124 -11.26 -14.91 14.37
CA SER A 124 -12.19 -13.92 14.96
C SER A 124 -13.49 -14.58 15.43
N LYS A 125 -14.00 -15.57 14.69
CA LYS A 125 -15.23 -16.28 15.05
C LYS A 125 -15.03 -17.21 16.25
N LEU A 126 -13.88 -17.88 16.34
CA LEU A 126 -13.49 -18.65 17.52
C LEU A 126 -13.31 -17.76 18.76
N SER A 127 -12.69 -16.59 18.60
CA SER A 127 -12.54 -15.61 19.68
C SER A 127 -13.90 -15.11 20.19
N SER A 128 -14.85 -14.78 19.30
CA SER A 128 -16.17 -14.31 19.74
C SER A 128 -17.00 -15.40 20.43
N LEU A 129 -16.89 -16.65 19.98
CA LEU A 129 -17.53 -17.79 20.64
C LEU A 129 -16.96 -17.99 22.06
N PHE A 130 -15.64 -17.89 22.21
CA PHE A 130 -15.00 -18.02 23.52
C PHE A 130 -15.42 -16.91 24.50
N LEU A 131 -15.54 -15.68 24.02
CA LEU A 131 -16.06 -14.54 24.80
C LEU A 131 -17.52 -14.73 25.23
N HIS A 132 -18.37 -15.29 24.36
CA HIS A 132 -19.77 -15.55 24.71
C HIS A 132 -19.89 -16.62 25.80
N MET A 133 -19.14 -17.72 25.66
CA MET A 133 -19.12 -18.81 26.64
C MET A 133 -18.55 -18.38 28.01
N ALA A 134 -17.63 -17.40 28.02
CA ALA A 134 -17.07 -16.84 29.25
C ALA A 134 -17.97 -15.79 29.93
N SER A 135 -18.98 -15.26 29.24
CA SER A 135 -19.94 -14.30 29.78
C SER A 135 -21.19 -14.96 30.37
N GLU A 136 -21.45 -16.23 30.02
CA GLU A 136 -22.60 -17.02 30.49
C GLU A 136 -22.24 -17.96 31.66
N ALA A 137 -21.00 -17.90 32.17
CA ALA A 137 -20.50 -18.63 33.34
C ALA A 137 -20.28 -17.70 34.54
#